data_AF-A0A849HAC6-F1
#
_entry.id   AF-A0A849HAC6-F1
#
_cell.length_a   1.000
_cell.length_b   1.000
_cell.length_c   1.000
_cell.angle_alpha   90.00
_cell.angle_beta   90.00
_cell.angle_gamma   90.00
#
_symmetry.space_group_name_H-M   'P 1'
#
loop_
_entity.id
_entity.type
_entity.pdbx_description
1 polymer ?
#
loop_
_entity_poly.entity_id
_entity_poly.type
_entity_poly.pdbx_seq_one_letter_code
_entity_poly.pdbx_strand_id
1 'polypeptide(L)'
;YEEAGVPSAGMAETLLNLGRYEEAKQVAEARVAETPSAQVFGVLGSAAAALGDRETALAMEEVLMEMEAAPYVFGGPGRWRALIRAQLGDLDTAVQFLEEAYAAGASFGRWLHYHPQLDALRGYPAFERFIAPR
;
A
#
# COMPACT_ATOMS: atom_id res chain seq x y z
N TYR A 1 -32.38 -1.78 -14.66
CA TYR A 1 -31.11 -2.44 -15.00
C TYR A 1 -30.02 -1.54 -14.46
N GLU A 2 -29.60 -1.77 -13.21
CA GLU A 2 -28.41 -1.12 -12.65
C GLU A 2 -27.22 -1.76 -13.36
N GLU A 3 -26.46 -0.98 -14.14
CA GLU A 3 -25.09 -1.36 -14.45
C GLU A 3 -24.41 -1.61 -13.11
N ALA A 4 -23.99 -2.84 -12.86
CA ALA A 4 -23.10 -3.14 -11.74
C ALA A 4 -21.78 -2.44 -12.03
N GLY A 5 -21.70 -1.14 -11.71
CA GLY A 5 -20.49 -0.34 -11.84
C GLY A 5 -19.36 -1.03 -11.13
N VAL A 6 -18.13 -0.95 -11.65
CA VAL A 6 -17.06 -1.78 -11.10
C VAL A 6 -16.85 -1.45 -9.61
N PRO A 7 -16.38 -2.39 -8.80
CA PRO A 7 -16.37 -2.22 -7.35
C PRO A 7 -15.40 -1.12 -6.90
N SER A 8 -15.74 -0.38 -5.85
CA SER A 8 -14.99 0.82 -5.42
C SER A 8 -13.55 0.50 -4.98
N ALA A 9 -12.65 1.50 -5.03
CA ALA A 9 -11.28 1.35 -4.53
C ALA A 9 -11.22 0.98 -3.04
N GLY A 10 -12.18 1.46 -2.24
CA GLY A 10 -12.34 1.08 -0.84
C GLY A 10 -12.71 -0.40 -0.65
N MET A 11 -13.46 -0.99 -1.59
CA MET A 11 -13.71 -2.44 -1.58
C MET A 11 -12.42 -3.22 -1.85
N ALA A 12 -11.59 -2.78 -2.80
CA ALA A 12 -10.31 -3.41 -3.09
C ALA A 12 -9.38 -3.39 -1.85
N GLU A 13 -9.25 -2.25 -1.18
CA GLU A 13 -8.47 -2.15 0.07
C GLU A 13 -9.05 -3.02 1.19
N THR A 14 -10.38 -3.10 1.30
CA THR A 14 -11.02 -3.99 2.28
C THR A 14 -10.69 -5.45 2.01
N LEU A 15 -10.75 -5.89 0.74
CA LEU A 15 -10.38 -7.26 0.35
C LEU A 15 -8.90 -7.54 0.66
N LEU A 16 -8.02 -6.57 0.40
CA LEU A 16 -6.60 -6.66 0.74
C LEU A 16 -6.40 -6.84 2.26
N ASN A 17 -7.10 -6.04 3.08
CA ASN A 17 -7.05 -6.14 4.55
C ASN A 17 -7.59 -7.47 5.09
N LEU A 18 -8.50 -8.12 4.35
CA LEU A 18 -9.02 -9.45 4.68
C LEU A 18 -8.13 -10.60 4.19
N GLY A 19 -6.99 -10.31 3.55
CA GLY A 19 -6.12 -11.31 2.97
C GLY A 19 -6.66 -11.95 1.69
N ARG A 20 -7.74 -11.41 1.10
CA ARG A 20 -8.35 -11.88 -0.14
C ARG A 20 -7.62 -11.28 -1.33
N TYR A 21 -6.33 -11.61 -1.47
CA TYR A 21 -5.40 -10.94 -2.38
C TYR A 21 -5.80 -11.06 -3.84
N GLU A 22 -6.27 -12.23 -4.28
CA GLU A 22 -6.69 -12.45 -5.67
C GLU A 22 -7.86 -11.53 -6.07
N GLU A 23 -8.87 -11.43 -5.20
CA GLU A 23 -10.02 -10.57 -5.44
C GLU A 23 -9.66 -9.09 -5.33
N ALA A 24 -8.79 -8.73 -4.37
CA ALA A 24 -8.27 -7.38 -4.27
C ALA A 24 -7.53 -6.96 -5.55
N LYS A 25 -6.69 -7.85 -6.11
CA LYS A 25 -5.98 -7.65 -7.36
C LYS A 25 -6.95 -7.42 -8.52
N GLN A 26 -7.93 -8.30 -8.71
CA GLN A 26 -8.91 -8.18 -9.80
C GLN A 26 -9.72 -6.88 -9.76
N VAL A 27 -10.19 -6.48 -8.57
CA VAL A 27 -10.92 -5.21 -8.42
C VAL A 27 -10.00 -4.01 -8.68
N ALA A 28 -8.76 -4.05 -8.18
CA ALA A 28 -7.80 -2.98 -8.39
C ALA A 28 -7.40 -2.84 -9.87
N GLU A 29 -7.17 -3.93 -10.60
CA GLU A 29 -6.88 -3.93 -12.05
C GLU A 29 -7.99 -3.26 -12.86
N ALA A 30 -9.24 -3.64 -12.60
CA ALA A 30 -10.39 -3.01 -13.25
C ALA A 30 -10.48 -1.50 -12.93
N ARG A 31 -10.08 -1.11 -11.72
CA ARG A 31 -10.06 0.29 -11.28
C ARG A 31 -8.91 1.10 -11.86
N VAL A 32 -7.74 0.51 -12.11
CA VAL A 32 -6.62 1.20 -12.77
C VAL A 32 -7.06 1.73 -14.14
N ALA A 33 -7.86 0.94 -14.87
CA ALA A 33 -8.33 1.32 -16.20
C ALA A 33 -9.31 2.50 -16.20
N GLU A 34 -10.07 2.69 -15.12
CA GLU A 34 -11.16 3.67 -15.07
C GLU A 34 -10.86 4.90 -14.21
N THR A 35 -10.22 4.71 -13.06
CA THR A 35 -10.00 5.78 -12.07
C THR A 35 -8.67 5.54 -11.35
N PRO A 36 -7.54 5.76 -12.04
CA PRO A 36 -6.22 5.56 -11.45
C PRO A 36 -6.00 6.50 -10.26
N SER A 37 -5.46 5.95 -9.18
CA SER A 37 -5.13 6.70 -7.96
C SER A 37 -4.05 5.96 -7.17
N ALA A 38 -3.35 6.68 -6.29
CA ALA A 38 -2.32 6.07 -5.44
C ALA A 38 -2.87 4.90 -4.60
N GLN A 39 -4.13 4.99 -4.16
CA GLN A 39 -4.78 3.89 -3.44
C GLN A 39 -4.94 2.66 -4.32
N VAL A 40 -5.44 2.82 -5.55
CA VAL A 40 -5.66 1.70 -6.48
C VAL A 40 -4.33 1.03 -6.84
N PHE A 41 -3.29 1.80 -7.17
CA PHE A 41 -1.96 1.26 -7.44
C PHE A 41 -1.33 0.58 -6.22
N GLY A 42 -1.51 1.17 -5.04
CA GLY A 42 -1.02 0.59 -3.79
C GLY A 42 -1.67 -0.75 -3.44
N VAL A 43 -3.00 -0.87 -3.64
CA VAL A 43 -3.71 -2.14 -3.44
C VAL A 43 -3.25 -3.18 -4.46
N LEU A 44 -3.15 -2.82 -5.74
CA LEU A 44 -2.69 -3.74 -6.78
C LEU A 44 -1.27 -4.24 -6.50
N GLY A 45 -0.34 -3.34 -6.19
CA GLY A 45 1.03 -3.71 -5.88
C GLY A 45 1.15 -4.58 -4.62
N SER A 46 0.39 -4.26 -3.57
CA SER A 46 0.42 -5.03 -2.32
C SER A 46 -0.19 -6.42 -2.48
N ALA A 47 -1.30 -6.53 -3.22
CA ALA A 47 -1.92 -7.81 -3.54
C ALA A 47 -1.00 -8.68 -4.41
N ALA A 48 -0.38 -8.07 -5.43
CA ALA A 48 0.59 -8.75 -6.29
C ALA A 48 1.79 -9.27 -5.48
N ALA A 49 2.36 -8.44 -4.59
CA ALA A 49 3.45 -8.85 -3.71
C ALA A 49 3.07 -10.05 -2.83
N ALA A 50 1.88 -10.01 -2.21
CA ALA A 50 1.38 -11.10 -1.36
C ALA A 50 1.14 -12.41 -2.14
N LEU A 51 0.80 -12.32 -3.44
CA LEU A 51 0.62 -13.46 -4.34
C LEU A 51 1.95 -13.96 -4.96
N GLY A 52 3.08 -13.32 -4.65
CA GLY A 52 4.39 -13.66 -5.22
C GLY A 52 4.66 -13.08 -6.61
N ASP A 53 3.75 -12.26 -7.14
CA ASP A 53 3.90 -11.52 -8.40
C ASP A 53 4.77 -10.27 -8.18
N ARG A 54 6.08 -10.52 -8.06
CA ARG A 54 7.07 -9.49 -7.77
C ARG A 54 7.18 -8.45 -8.89
N GLU A 55 7.00 -8.84 -10.14
CA GLU A 55 7.10 -7.93 -11.30
C GLU A 55 6.02 -6.86 -11.23
N THR A 56 4.76 -7.27 -11.08
CA THR A 56 3.64 -6.33 -10.96
C THR A 56 3.77 -5.47 -9.70
N ALA A 57 4.21 -6.05 -8.58
CA ALA A 57 4.43 -5.31 -7.33
C ALA A 57 5.42 -4.15 -7.51
N LEU A 58 6.58 -4.42 -8.15
CA LEU A 58 7.61 -3.41 -8.39
C LEU A 58 7.17 -2.38 -9.43
N ALA A 59 6.45 -2.79 -10.47
CA ALA A 59 5.90 -1.85 -11.45
C ALA A 59 4.93 -0.85 -10.80
N MET A 60 4.06 -1.31 -9.89
CA MET A 60 3.16 -0.42 -9.16
C MET A 60 3.88 0.49 -8.17
N GLU A 61 4.96 0.02 -7.55
CA GLU A 61 5.80 0.87 -6.71
C GLU A 61 6.47 2.00 -7.52
N GLU A 62 6.95 1.71 -8.74
CA GLU A 62 7.54 2.71 -9.63
C GLU A 62 6.52 3.80 -9.99
N VAL A 63 5.29 3.40 -10.34
CA VAL A 63 4.19 4.35 -10.57
C VAL A 63 3.94 5.22 -9.33
N LEU A 64 3.91 4.63 -8.13
CA LEU A 64 3.72 5.37 -6.88
C LEU A 64 4.88 6.33 -6.59
N MET A 65 6.11 5.97 -6.93
CA MET A 65 7.29 6.83 -6.81
C MET A 65 7.16 8.06 -7.71
N GLU A 66 6.69 7.89 -8.95
CA GLU A 66 6.43 9.02 -9.85
C GLU A 66 5.33 9.93 -9.31
N MET A 67 4.26 9.36 -8.74
CA MET A 67 3.18 10.12 -8.11
C MET A 67 3.65 10.91 -6.88
N GLU A 68 4.64 10.39 -6.14
CA GLU A 68 5.20 11.04 -4.97
C GLU A 68 5.90 12.37 -5.29
N ALA A 69 6.40 12.53 -6.52
CA ALA A 69 7.01 13.78 -6.98
C ALA A 69 6.00 14.91 -7.20
N ALA A 70 4.69 14.61 -7.22
CA ALA A 70 3.65 15.62 -7.39
C ALA A 70 3.46 16.47 -6.11
N PRO A 71 3.15 17.78 -6.25
CA PRO A 71 2.87 18.61 -5.10
C PRO A 71 1.56 18.19 -4.39
N TYR A 72 1.49 18.44 -3.09
CA TYR A 72 0.29 18.21 -2.24
C TYR A 72 -0.15 16.74 -2.10
N VAL A 73 0.77 15.78 -2.22
CA VAL A 73 0.49 14.33 -2.01
C VAL A 73 0.65 13.84 -0.58
N PHE A 74 1.27 14.64 0.30
CA PHE A 74 1.38 14.44 1.75
C PHE A 74 1.77 13.01 2.18
N GLY A 75 2.76 12.40 1.50
CA GLY A 75 3.27 11.06 1.81
C GLY A 75 2.30 9.90 1.52
N GLY A 76 1.16 10.16 0.86
CA GLY A 76 0.18 9.14 0.49
C GLY A 76 0.77 8.01 -0.37
N PRO A 77 1.46 8.32 -1.49
CA PRO A 77 2.13 7.30 -2.31
C PRO A 77 3.26 6.58 -1.55
N GLY A 78 4.08 7.30 -0.78
CA GLY A 78 5.16 6.72 0.02
C GLY A 78 4.67 5.67 1.03
N ARG A 79 3.51 5.89 1.67
CA ARG A 79 2.85 4.86 2.51
C ARG A 79 2.62 3.57 1.73
N TRP A 80 2.07 3.65 0.52
CA TRP A 80 1.78 2.45 -0.28
C TRP A 80 3.05 1.74 -0.74
N ARG A 81 4.09 2.49 -1.11
CA ARG A 81 5.41 1.92 -1.45
C ARG A 81 5.98 1.12 -0.29
N ALA A 82 5.85 1.63 0.94
CA ALA A 82 6.27 0.90 2.14
C ALA A 82 5.51 -0.42 2.33
N LEU A 83 4.19 -0.43 2.11
CA LEU A 83 3.37 -1.64 2.22
C LEU A 83 3.79 -2.70 1.20
N ILE A 84 4.04 -2.29 -0.04
CA ILE A 84 4.53 -3.19 -1.10
C ILE A 84 5.87 -3.81 -0.69
N ARG A 85 6.83 -3.00 -0.23
CA ARG A 85 8.15 -3.48 0.21
C ARG A 85 8.06 -4.44 1.39
N ALA A 86 7.18 -4.16 2.35
CA ALA A 86 6.94 -5.06 3.48
C ALA A 86 6.42 -6.43 3.01
N GLN A 87 5.47 -6.47 2.07
CA GLN A 87 4.93 -7.71 1.52
C GLN A 87 5.94 -8.48 0.65
N LEU A 88 6.87 -7.76 0.00
CA LEU A 88 7.99 -8.36 -0.72
C LEU A 88 9.12 -8.87 0.22
N GLY A 89 9.00 -8.66 1.52
CA GLY A 89 10.00 -9.04 2.54
C GLY A 89 11.20 -8.08 2.65
N ASP A 90 11.16 -6.92 1.99
CA ASP A 90 12.20 -5.90 2.03
C ASP A 90 11.96 -4.94 3.20
N LEU A 91 12.19 -5.46 4.42
CA LEU A 91 11.75 -4.81 5.66
C LEU A 91 12.51 -3.51 5.95
N ASP A 92 13.81 -3.47 5.65
CA ASP A 92 14.64 -2.26 5.80
C ASP A 92 14.07 -1.10 4.95
N THR A 93 13.87 -1.35 3.66
CA THR A 93 13.32 -0.36 2.72
C THR A 93 11.89 0.02 3.09
N ALA A 94 11.08 -0.94 3.55
CA ALA A 94 9.72 -0.67 4.00
C ALA A 94 9.70 0.32 5.18
N VAL A 95 10.56 0.16 6.18
CA VAL A 95 10.64 1.08 7.32
C VAL A 95 11.14 2.45 6.87
N GLN A 96 12.17 2.51 6.01
CA GLN A 96 12.65 3.78 5.46
C GLN A 96 11.53 4.56 4.78
N PHE A 97 10.73 3.92 3.91
CA PHE A 97 9.62 4.58 3.24
C PHE A 97 8.50 5.00 4.19
N LEU A 98 8.26 4.27 5.29
CA LEU A 98 7.33 4.73 6.33
C LEU A 98 7.83 6.00 7.01
N GLU A 99 9.13 6.09 7.34
CA GLU A 99 9.71 7.28 7.95
C GLU A 99 9.65 8.49 7.02
N GLU A 100 9.98 8.30 5.74
CA GLU A 100 9.90 9.33 4.71
C GLU A 100 8.46 9.81 4.49
N ALA A 101 7.51 8.88 4.35
CA ALA A 101 6.09 9.21 4.22
C ALA A 101 5.58 9.98 5.44
N TYR A 102 6.00 9.61 6.65
CA TYR A 102 5.64 10.32 7.88
C TYR A 102 6.16 11.76 7.87
N ALA A 103 7.44 11.93 7.53
CA ALA A 103 8.07 13.25 7.43
C ALA A 103 7.41 14.13 6.36
N ALA A 104 6.89 13.52 5.29
CA ALA A 104 6.13 14.18 4.24
C ALA A 104 4.67 14.52 4.62
N GLY A 105 4.23 14.17 5.83
CA GLY A 105 2.90 14.50 6.36
C GLY A 105 1.86 13.38 6.26
N ALA A 106 2.26 12.14 5.95
CA ALA A 106 1.34 11.02 5.98
C ALA A 106 0.80 10.81 7.40
N SER A 107 -0.53 10.78 7.52
CA SER A 107 -1.18 10.56 8.81
C SER A 107 -1.12 9.09 9.22
N PHE A 108 -0.11 8.75 10.02
CA PHE A 108 -0.06 7.48 10.74
C PHE A 108 -0.78 7.63 12.08
N GLY A 109 -2.04 7.18 12.12
CA GLY A 109 -2.83 7.13 13.34
C GLY A 109 -2.61 5.83 14.12
N ARG A 110 -3.45 5.58 15.12
CA ARG A 110 -3.46 4.31 15.89
C ARG A 110 -3.58 3.05 15.01
N TRP A 111 -4.08 3.19 13.78
CA TRP A 111 -4.26 2.10 12.83
C TRP A 111 -2.93 1.45 12.40
N LEU A 112 -1.80 2.16 12.49
CA LEU A 112 -0.48 1.61 12.16
C LEU A 112 -0.08 0.42 13.06
N HIS A 113 -0.64 0.35 14.28
CA HIS A 113 -0.40 -0.74 15.23
C HIS A 113 -1.18 -2.04 14.91
N TYR A 114 -2.16 -1.99 14.00
CA TYR A 114 -3.03 -3.13 13.67
C TYR A 114 -3.22 -3.34 12.18
N HIS A 115 -2.48 -2.64 11.33
CA HIS A 115 -2.62 -2.75 9.87
C HIS A 115 -2.09 -4.11 9.39
N PRO A 116 -2.93 -5.00 8.81
CA PRO A 116 -2.52 -6.37 8.46
C PRO A 116 -1.31 -6.43 7.54
N GLN A 117 -1.18 -5.47 6.62
CA GLN A 117 -0.09 -5.43 5.65
C GLN A 117 1.26 -5.06 6.28
N LEU A 118 1.26 -4.58 7.54
CA LEU A 118 2.46 -4.31 8.31
C LEU A 118 2.81 -5.45 9.28
N ASP A 119 2.05 -6.55 9.28
CA ASP A 119 2.31 -7.68 10.17
C ASP A 119 3.70 -8.27 9.97
N ALA A 120 4.22 -8.24 8.74
CA ALA A 120 5.58 -8.67 8.41
C ALA A 120 6.68 -7.81 9.09
N LEU A 121 6.36 -6.57 9.49
CA LEU A 121 7.31 -5.69 10.20
C LEU A 121 7.23 -5.84 11.72
N ARG A 122 6.28 -6.60 12.27
CA ARG A 122 6.13 -6.77 13.72
C ARG A 122 7.35 -7.49 14.29
N GLY A 123 7.89 -6.95 15.38
CA GLY A 123 9.12 -7.45 15.99
C GLY A 123 10.41 -7.04 15.24
N TYR A 124 10.29 -6.36 14.09
CA TYR A 124 11.46 -5.83 13.38
C TYR A 124 11.96 -4.57 14.11
N PRO A 125 13.21 -4.54 14.62
CA PRO A 125 13.65 -3.50 15.56
C PRO A 125 13.51 -2.06 15.05
N ALA A 126 13.70 -1.81 13.75
CA ALA A 126 13.55 -0.48 13.19
C ALA A 126 12.08 -0.03 13.19
N PHE A 127 11.16 -0.94 12.85
CA PHE A 127 9.73 -0.65 12.88
C PHE A 127 9.21 -0.42 14.30
N GLU A 128 9.65 -1.23 15.27
CA GLU A 128 9.26 -1.06 16.68
C GLU A 128 9.71 0.30 17.23
N ARG A 129 10.91 0.78 16.86
CA ARG A 129 11.36 2.13 17.20
C ARG A 129 10.52 3.21 16.52
N PHE A 130 10.15 3.00 15.27
CA PHE A 130 9.35 3.96 14.50
C PHE A 130 7.95 4.16 15.11
N ILE A 131 7.30 3.08 15.54
CA ILE A 131 5.94 3.12 16.11
C ILE A 131 5.90 3.39 17.62
N ALA A 132 7.03 3.43 18.30
CA ALA A 132 7.08 3.72 19.73
C ALA A 132 6.48 5.12 20.01
N PRO A 133 5.75 5.30 21.12
CA PRO A 133 5.26 6.62 21.53
C PRO A 133 6.42 7.62 21.58
N ARG A 134 6.22 8.79 20.98
CA ARG A 134 7.14 9.93 21.05
C ARG A 134 6.71 10.92 22.12
#